data_AF-A0A1H7ZGC4-F1
#
_entry.id   AF-A0A1H7ZGC4-F1
#
_cell.length_a   1.000
_cell.length_b   1.000
_cell.length_c   1.000
_cell.angle_alpha   90.00
_cell.angle_beta   90.00
_cell.angle_gamma   90.00
#
_symmetry.space_group_name_H-M   'P 1'
#
loop_
_entity.id
_entity.type
_entity.pdbx_description
1 polymer ?
#
loop_
_entity_poly.entity_id
_entity_poly.type
_entity_poly.pdbx_seq_one_letter_code
_entity_poly.pdbx_strand_id
1 'polypeptide(L)'
;MHTNTMKKMLPYLLLAALLFYGVPSLAVNIKEGAKSLMVLGLLAVNTIYCFISGLLFTLRNGFRWYYPILLGILFVPAVTAFYNSSATIYVFAYMLLAAAGSGLAVLFNKTTPNK
;
A
#
# COMPACT_ATOMS: atom_id res chain seq x y z
N MET A 1 -19.65 -7.73 16.85
CA MET A 1 -18.24 -7.58 17.32
C MET A 1 -17.29 -7.49 16.10
N HIS A 2 -17.34 -6.41 15.30
CA HIS A 2 -16.57 -6.31 14.04
C HIS A 2 -15.74 -5.02 13.87
N THR A 3 -15.91 -4.03 14.75
CA THR A 3 -15.34 -2.67 14.58
C THR A 3 -13.87 -2.53 14.98
N ASN A 4 -13.33 -3.43 15.80
CA ASN A 4 -11.95 -3.31 16.29
C ASN A 4 -10.88 -3.46 15.21
N THR A 5 -11.15 -4.23 14.15
CA THR A 5 -10.12 -4.48 13.15
C THR A 5 -10.06 -3.39 12.07
N MET A 6 -11.18 -2.72 11.77
CA MET A 6 -11.20 -1.53 10.90
C MET A 6 -10.34 -0.41 11.50
N LYS A 7 -10.47 -0.19 12.82
CA LYS A 7 -9.62 0.76 13.56
C LYS A 7 -8.14 0.39 13.49
N LYS A 8 -7.81 -0.91 13.47
CA LYS A 8 -6.44 -1.39 13.32
C LYS A 8 -5.90 -1.32 11.88
N MET A 9 -6.76 -1.32 10.86
CA MET A 9 -6.38 -1.08 9.45
C MET A 9 -6.10 0.40 9.19
N LEU A 10 -6.84 1.27 9.87
CA LEU A 10 -6.76 2.72 9.69
C LEU A 10 -5.33 3.29 9.73
N PRO A 11 -4.43 2.96 10.68
CA PRO A 11 -3.07 3.51 10.67
C PRO A 11 -2.26 3.08 9.44
N TYR A 12 -2.46 1.87 8.93
CA TYR A 12 -1.80 1.41 7.70
C TYR A 12 -2.35 2.17 6.48
N LEU A 13 -3.67 2.35 6.39
CA LEU A 13 -4.27 3.11 5.29
C LEU A 13 -3.91 4.60 5.35
N LEU A 14 -3.84 5.20 6.54
CA LEU A 14 -3.42 6.59 6.72
C LEU A 14 -1.95 6.78 6.32
N LEU A 15 -1.07 5.85 6.69
CA LEU A 15 0.32 5.89 6.27
C LEU A 15 0.48 5.65 4.76
N ALA A 16 -0.33 4.76 4.17
CA ALA A 16 -0.40 4.60 2.72
C ALA A 16 -0.82 5.90 2.03
N ALA A 17 -1.87 6.59 2.54
CA ALA A 17 -2.29 7.88 2.02
C ALA A 17 -1.17 8.93 2.17
N LEU A 18 -0.49 8.96 3.32
CA LEU A 18 0.60 9.89 3.52
C LEU A 18 1.75 9.65 2.54
N LEU A 19 2.05 8.39 2.18
CA LEU A 19 3.07 8.08 1.17
C LEU A 19 2.59 8.38 -0.26
N PHE A 20 1.38 7.93 -0.62
CA PHE A 20 0.82 8.06 -1.97
C PHE A 20 0.58 9.51 -2.38
N TYR A 21 0.29 10.39 -1.42
CA TYR A 21 0.03 11.81 -1.69
C TYR A 21 1.20 12.68 -1.23
N GLY A 22 1.83 12.35 -0.10
CA GLY A 22 2.94 13.13 0.46
C GLY A 22 4.16 13.14 -0.44
N VAL A 23 4.63 11.98 -0.92
CA VAL A 23 5.81 11.91 -1.81
C VAL A 23 5.61 12.71 -3.10
N PRO A 24 4.53 12.52 -3.88
CA PRO A 24 4.33 13.32 -5.09
C PRO A 24 4.06 14.80 -4.78
N SER A 25 3.38 15.14 -3.68
CA SER A 25 3.20 16.55 -3.30
C SER A 25 4.53 17.26 -3.02
N LEU A 26 5.46 16.60 -2.32
CA LEU A 26 6.81 17.13 -2.11
C LEU A 26 7.57 17.23 -3.43
N ALA A 27 7.45 16.22 -4.30
CA ALA A 27 8.12 16.23 -5.59
C ALA A 27 7.66 17.38 -6.49
N VAL A 28 6.37 17.74 -6.50
CA VAL A 28 5.85 18.89 -7.27
C VAL A 28 6.45 20.22 -6.79
N ASN A 29 6.80 20.34 -5.50
CA ASN A 29 7.38 21.56 -4.94
C ASN A 29 8.88 21.73 -5.24
N ILE A 30 9.56 20.71 -5.76
CA ILE A 30 11.00 20.75 -6.05
C ILE A 30 11.17 20.91 -7.57
N LYS A 31 11.83 21.97 -8.04
CA LYS A 31 12.01 22.21 -9.49
C LYS A 31 12.98 21.22 -10.15
N GLU A 32 13.99 20.75 -9.42
CA GLU A 32 14.97 19.78 -9.91
C GLU A 32 14.78 18.40 -9.27
N GLY A 33 14.84 17.33 -10.07
CA GLY A 33 14.73 15.96 -9.54
C GLY A 33 13.31 15.48 -9.21
N ALA A 34 12.27 16.31 -9.36
CA ALA A 34 10.86 15.94 -9.13
C ALA A 34 10.46 14.63 -9.81
N LYS A 35 10.80 14.48 -11.09
CA LYS A 35 10.49 13.27 -11.87
C LYS A 35 11.16 12.04 -11.28
N SER A 36 12.43 12.16 -10.85
CA SER A 36 13.18 11.06 -10.23
C SER A 36 12.53 10.64 -8.90
N LEU A 37 12.15 11.62 -8.06
CA LEU A 37 11.45 11.36 -6.79
C LEU A 37 10.07 10.72 -7.00
N MET A 38 9.31 11.17 -8.00
CA MET A 38 8.01 10.57 -8.34
C MET A 38 8.16 9.11 -8.79
N VAL A 39 9.13 8.83 -9.66
CA VAL A 39 9.42 7.48 -10.16
C VAL A 39 9.90 6.59 -9.02
N LEU A 40 10.83 7.07 -8.17
CA LEU A 40 11.32 6.33 -7.02
C LEU A 40 10.23 6.05 -5.98
N GLY A 41 9.37 7.04 -5.71
CA GLY A 41 8.21 6.88 -4.84
C GLY A 41 7.26 5.80 -5.36
N LEU A 42 6.98 5.83 -6.66
CA LEU A 42 6.04 4.93 -7.31
C LEU A 42 6.60 3.50 -7.44
N LEU A 43 7.86 3.31 -7.81
CA LEU A 43 8.44 1.98 -8.02
C LEU A 43 8.98 1.33 -6.75
N ALA A 44 9.62 2.10 -5.87
CA ALA A 44 10.29 1.54 -4.69
C ALA A 44 9.43 1.74 -3.44
N VAL A 45 9.18 2.99 -3.05
CA VAL A 45 8.57 3.30 -1.74
C VAL A 45 7.17 2.68 -1.63
N ASN A 46 6.29 2.96 -2.59
CA ASN A 46 4.92 2.46 -2.60
C ASN A 46 4.85 0.94 -2.73
N THR A 47 5.69 0.35 -3.59
CA THR A 47 5.75 -1.11 -3.81
C THR A 47 6.16 -1.85 -2.54
N ILE A 48 7.27 -1.42 -1.93
CA ILE A 48 7.78 -2.00 -0.68
C ILE A 48 6.75 -1.81 0.43
N TYR A 49 6.14 -0.63 0.52
CA TYR A 49 5.11 -0.35 1.51
C TYR A 49 3.87 -1.25 1.33
N CYS A 50 3.35 -1.40 0.12
CA CYS A 50 2.17 -2.24 -0.14
C CYS A 50 2.43 -3.70 0.26
N PHE A 51 3.61 -4.23 -0.09
CA PHE A 51 4.00 -5.59 0.27
C PHE A 51 4.15 -5.76 1.79
N ILE A 52 4.95 -4.90 2.44
CA ILE A 52 5.22 -4.97 3.88
C ILE A 52 3.94 -4.74 4.69
N SER A 53 3.12 -3.77 4.29
CA SER A 53 1.88 -3.48 5.00
C SER A 53 0.88 -4.63 4.91
N GLY A 54 0.75 -5.28 3.74
CA GLY A 54 -0.07 -6.50 3.58
C GLY A 54 0.44 -7.66 4.44
N LEU A 55 1.76 -7.86 4.49
CA LEU A 55 2.41 -8.85 5.33
C LEU A 55 2.15 -8.59 6.82
N LEU A 56 2.54 -7.42 7.33
CA LEU A 56 2.44 -7.06 8.75
C LEU A 56 0.98 -7.00 9.23
N PHE A 57 0.09 -6.44 8.42
CA PHE A 57 -1.33 -6.39 8.76
C PHE A 57 -1.91 -7.80 8.90
N THR A 58 -1.63 -8.68 7.93
CA THR A 58 -2.15 -10.05 7.94
C THR A 58 -1.57 -10.89 9.08
N LEU A 59 -0.27 -10.73 9.38
CA LEU A 59 0.36 -11.39 10.52
C LEU A 59 -0.31 -11.01 11.86
N ARG A 60 -0.62 -9.73 12.06
CA ARG A 60 -1.15 -9.22 13.34
C ARG A 60 -2.67 -9.35 13.49
N ASN A 61 -3.41 -9.32 12.39
CA ASN A 61 -4.86 -9.14 12.41
C ASN A 61 -5.63 -10.23 11.66
N GLY A 62 -4.92 -11.16 11.01
CA GLY A 62 -5.48 -12.17 10.13
C GLY A 62 -5.72 -11.65 8.70
N PHE A 63 -5.89 -12.60 7.78
CA PHE A 63 -6.07 -12.30 6.36
C PHE A 63 -7.41 -11.60 6.08
N ARG A 64 -7.37 -10.53 5.29
CA ARG A 64 -8.57 -9.80 4.84
C ARG A 64 -8.46 -9.45 3.37
N TRP A 65 -9.32 -10.06 2.57
CA TRP A 65 -9.36 -9.90 1.11
C TRP A 65 -9.61 -8.46 0.64
N TYR A 66 -10.29 -7.64 1.45
CA TYR A 66 -10.56 -6.24 1.11
C TYR A 66 -9.42 -5.28 1.50
N TYR A 67 -8.43 -5.68 2.29
CA TYR A 67 -7.27 -4.81 2.61
C TYR A 67 -6.47 -4.42 1.35
N PRO A 68 -6.07 -5.37 0.48
CA PRO A 68 -5.41 -5.04 -0.79
C PRO A 68 -6.25 -4.15 -1.70
N ILE A 69 -7.58 -4.37 -1.74
CA ILE A 69 -8.51 -3.58 -2.55
C ILE A 69 -8.53 -2.12 -2.07
N LEU A 70 -8.58 -1.90 -0.75
CA LEU A 70 -8.56 -0.55 -0.19
C LEU A 70 -7.28 0.22 -0.54
N LEU A 71 -6.11 -0.45 -0.56
CA LEU A 71 -4.86 0.18 -1.00
C LEU A 71 -4.91 0.58 -2.49
N GLY A 72 -5.45 -0.28 -3.35
CA GLY A 72 -5.65 0.05 -4.76
C GLY A 72 -6.55 1.26 -4.95
N ILE A 73 -7.74 1.25 -4.32
CA ILE A 73 -8.71 2.35 -4.38
C ILE A 73 -8.09 3.65 -3.86
N LEU A 74 -7.31 3.59 -2.77
CA LEU A 74 -6.66 4.75 -2.18
C LEU A 74 -5.62 5.40 -3.11
N PHE A 75 -5.02 4.62 -4.02
CA PHE A 75 -4.06 5.12 -4.99
C PHE A 75 -4.73 5.77 -6.21
N VAL A 76 -5.99 5.43 -6.54
CA VAL A 76 -6.70 5.96 -7.72
C VAL A 76 -6.73 7.51 -7.75
N PRO A 77 -7.12 8.22 -6.67
CA PRO A 77 -7.11 9.68 -6.71
C PRO A 77 -5.69 10.25 -6.82
N ALA A 78 -4.68 9.56 -6.27
CA ALA A 78 -3.28 9.96 -6.41
C ALA A 78 -2.81 9.89 -7.88
N VAL A 79 -3.25 8.86 -8.63
CA VAL A 79 -2.99 8.76 -10.07
C VAL A 79 -3.56 9.96 -10.81
N THR A 80 -4.83 10.31 -10.53
CA THR A 80 -5.50 11.44 -11.22
C THR A 80 -4.95 12.81 -10.84
N ALA A 81 -4.38 12.95 -9.64
CA ALA A 81 -3.88 14.23 -9.12
C ALA A 81 -2.42 14.51 -9.51
N PHE A 82 -1.57 13.48 -9.55
CA PHE A 82 -0.11 13.66 -9.66
C PHE A 82 0.56 12.90 -10.80
N TYR A 83 -0.09 11.88 -11.36
CA TYR A 83 0.51 11.00 -12.37
C TYR A 83 -0.24 11.05 -13.70
N ASN A 84 0.28 10.32 -14.69
CA ASN A 84 -0.33 10.19 -16.01
C ASN A 84 -1.14 8.89 -16.13
N SER A 85 -1.82 8.69 -17.27
CA SER A 85 -2.63 7.50 -17.54
C SER A 85 -1.85 6.19 -17.43
N SER A 86 -0.53 6.19 -17.69
CA SER A 86 0.32 4.99 -17.56
C SER A 86 0.48 4.54 -16.11
N ALA A 87 0.30 5.43 -15.13
CA ALA A 87 0.39 5.06 -13.72
C ALA A 87 -0.82 4.25 -13.21
N THR A 88 -1.89 4.16 -13.99
CA THR A 88 -3.10 3.38 -13.65
C THR A 88 -2.80 1.89 -13.46
N ILE A 89 -1.80 1.35 -14.18
CA ILE A 89 -1.41 -0.06 -14.01
C ILE A 89 -0.90 -0.38 -12.60
N TYR A 90 -0.39 0.62 -11.89
CA TYR A 90 0.13 0.44 -10.53
C TYR A 90 -0.97 0.30 -9.48
N VAL A 91 -2.21 0.71 -9.79
CA VAL A 91 -3.39 0.39 -8.96
C VAL A 91 -3.49 -1.13 -8.80
N PHE A 92 -3.46 -1.85 -9.93
CA PHE A 92 -3.52 -3.31 -9.92
C PHE A 92 -2.24 -3.93 -9.35
N ALA A 93 -1.07 -3.37 -9.66
CA ALA A 93 0.19 -3.86 -9.13
C ALA A 93 0.22 -3.80 -7.59
N TYR A 94 -0.19 -2.69 -6.98
CA TYR A 94 -0.22 -2.53 -5.53
C TYR A 94 -1.25 -3.44 -4.85
N MET A 95 -2.40 -3.67 -5.48
CA MET A 95 -3.36 -4.68 -5.02
C MET A 95 -2.73 -6.08 -5.01
N LEU A 96 -2.06 -6.48 -6.08
CA LEU A 96 -1.40 -7.78 -6.19
C LEU A 96 -0.24 -7.93 -5.21
N LEU A 97 0.57 -6.89 -5.03
CA LEU A 97 1.68 -6.86 -4.07
C LEU A 97 1.19 -6.98 -2.62
N ALA A 98 0.16 -6.23 -2.25
CA ALA A 98 -0.43 -6.34 -0.92
C ALA A 98 -1.08 -7.71 -0.70
N ALA A 99 -1.72 -8.28 -1.72
CA ALA A 99 -2.25 -9.63 -1.68
C ALA A 99 -1.14 -10.69 -1.54
N ALA A 100 -0.01 -10.53 -2.25
CA ALA A 100 1.15 -11.40 -2.15
C ALA A 100 1.79 -11.35 -0.75
N GLY A 101 1.99 -10.15 -0.19
CA GLY A 101 2.46 -9.98 1.18
C GLY A 101 1.50 -10.62 2.20
N SER A 102 0.20 -10.44 2.00
CA SER A 102 -0.83 -11.07 2.84
C SER A 102 -0.83 -12.60 2.71
N GLY A 103 -0.69 -13.14 1.50
CA GLY A 103 -0.57 -14.58 1.25
C GLY A 103 0.65 -15.18 1.92
N LEU A 104 1.79 -14.50 1.84
CA LEU A 104 3.02 -14.89 2.51
C LEU A 104 2.81 -14.93 4.05
N ALA A 105 2.17 -13.91 4.63
CA ALA A 105 1.83 -13.89 6.05
C ALA A 105 0.96 -15.08 6.49
N VAL A 106 -0.03 -15.46 5.66
CA VAL A 106 -0.87 -16.64 5.93
C VAL A 106 -0.05 -17.91 5.97
N LEU A 107 0.92 -18.06 5.05
CA LEU A 107 1.82 -19.21 5.05
C LEU A 107 2.63 -19.25 6.36
N PHE A 108 3.25 -18.15 6.76
CA PHE A 108 4.01 -18.06 8.02
C PHE A 108 3.17 -18.37 9.27
N ASN A 109 1.93 -17.89 9.31
CA ASN A 109 1.00 -18.18 10.42
C ASN A 109 0.59 -19.67 10.47
N LYS A 110 0.58 -20.38 9.35
CA LYS A 110 0.32 -21.82 9.32
C LYS A 110 1.54 -22.64 9.77
N THR A 111 2.76 -22.16 9.50
CA THR A 111 4.00 -22.85 9.87
C THR A 111 4.37 -22.70 11.34
N THR A 112 3.78 -21.73 12.04
CA THR A 112 3.97 -21.56 13.48
C THR A 112 2.77 -22.19 14.18
N PRO A 113 2.84 -23.46 14.62
CA PRO A 113 1.78 -24.01 15.46
C PRO A 113 1.65 -23.11 16.67
N ASN A 114 0.44 -22.61 16.87
CA ASN A 114 0.00 -21.78 17.98
C ASN A 114 0.64 -22.31 19.28
N LYS A 115 1.58 -21.56 19.86
CA LYS A 115 2.14 -21.87 21.18
C LYS A 115 1.15 -21.48 22.26
#